data_AF-A0A1H1DP80-F1
#
_entry.id   AF-A0A1H1DP80-F1
#
_cell.length_a   1.000
_cell.length_b   1.000
_cell.length_c   1.000
_cell.angle_alpha   90.00
_cell.angle_beta   90.00
_cell.angle_gamma   90.00
#
_symmetry.space_group_name_H-M   'P 1'
#
loop_
_entity.id
_entity.type
_entity.pdbx_description
1 polymer ?
#
loop_
_entity_poly.entity_id
_entity_poly.type
_entity_poly.pdbx_seq_one_letter_code
_entity_poly.pdbx_strand_id
1 'polypeptide(L)'
;MAKKDPIRVCEEASRHVYLRAGARDPMPSTAETACFEAGIKFGSLYHQFAGTPVSPSSADSLATAMEDAIENQPHCESVEVDVLVDDLASELAESTADYAELTGRFIEVEMLVEYEGTRVRTRMEMEDDYPMMRLVSVED
;
A
#
# COMPACT_ATOMS: atom_id res chain seq x y z
N MET A 1 -17.20 -5.04 25.49
CA MET A 1 -17.48 -5.06 24.04
C MET A 1 -16.36 -5.84 23.38
N ALA A 2 -16.67 -6.93 22.66
CA ALA A 2 -15.66 -7.60 21.85
C ALA A 2 -15.32 -6.66 20.67
N LYS A 3 -14.03 -6.35 20.48
CA LYS A 3 -13.58 -5.68 19.24
C LYS A 3 -13.94 -6.61 18.09
N LYS A 4 -14.71 -6.12 17.11
CA LYS A 4 -14.91 -6.87 15.86
C LYS A 4 -13.54 -7.00 15.20
N ASP A 5 -13.31 -8.16 14.59
CA ASP A 5 -12.18 -8.38 13.72
C ASP A 5 -12.23 -7.34 12.57
N PRO A 6 -11.25 -6.43 12.48
CA PRO A 6 -11.27 -5.34 11.51
C PRO A 6 -11.31 -5.86 10.07
N ILE A 7 -10.67 -7.01 9.79
CA ILE A 7 -10.67 -7.64 8.46
C ILE A 7 -12.09 -8.04 8.08
N ARG A 8 -12.82 -8.69 8.99
CA ARG A 8 -14.21 -9.11 8.76
C ARG A 8 -15.17 -7.94 8.50
N VAL A 9 -14.94 -6.79 9.13
CA VAL A 9 -15.76 -5.58 8.91
C VAL A 9 -15.54 -5.02 7.51
N CYS A 10 -14.29 -4.99 7.04
CA CYS A 10 -13.99 -4.52 5.69
C CYS A 10 -14.45 -5.51 4.61
N GLU A 11 -14.35 -6.83 4.84
CA GLU A 11 -14.91 -7.84 3.92
C GLU A 11 -16.44 -7.73 3.77
N GLU A 12 -17.16 -7.50 4.88
CA GLU A 12 -18.61 -7.27 4.86
C GLU A 12 -18.98 -6.00 4.09
N ALA A 13 -18.15 -4.95 4.16
CA ALA A 13 -18.33 -3.71 3.41
C ALA A 13 -18.10 -3.90 1.90
N SER A 14 -17.04 -4.61 1.50
CA SER A 14 -16.77 -4.93 0.09
C SER A 14 -17.90 -5.73 -0.54
N ARG A 15 -18.46 -6.73 0.16
CA ARG A 15 -19.65 -7.47 -0.32
C ARG A 15 -20.86 -6.58 -0.61
N HIS A 16 -21.04 -5.49 0.15
CA HIS A 16 -22.15 -4.57 -0.06
C HIS A 16 -21.97 -3.68 -1.30
N VAL A 17 -20.73 -3.35 -1.64
CA VAL A 17 -20.38 -2.63 -2.88
C VAL A 17 -20.73 -3.48 -4.10
N TYR A 18 -20.37 -4.77 -4.09
CA TYR A 18 -20.56 -5.66 -5.23
C TYR A 18 -22.02 -6.10 -5.48
N LEU A 19 -22.91 -6.06 -4.47
CA LEU A 19 -24.30 -6.54 -4.61
C LEU A 19 -25.31 -5.52 -5.17
N ARG A 20 -24.92 -4.27 -5.45
CA ARG A 20 -25.86 -3.21 -5.91
C ARG A 20 -25.92 -2.97 -7.42
N ALA A 21 -25.11 -3.64 -8.25
CA ALA A 21 -25.15 -3.46 -9.70
C ALA A 21 -26.28 -4.30 -10.33
N GLY A 22 -27.37 -3.65 -10.72
CA GLY A 22 -28.45 -4.25 -11.52
C GLY A 22 -27.99 -4.58 -12.94
N ALA A 23 -28.56 -5.65 -13.50
CA ALA A 23 -28.20 -6.27 -14.78
C ALA A 23 -27.93 -5.27 -15.94
N ARG A 24 -26.65 -5.19 -16.39
CA ARG A 24 -26.17 -5.08 -17.78
C ARG A 24 -24.71 -4.63 -17.97
N ASP A 25 -23.90 -4.56 -16.92
CA ASP A 25 -22.44 -4.49 -17.05
C ASP A 25 -21.86 -5.84 -16.57
N PRO A 26 -20.96 -6.52 -17.30
CA PRO A 26 -20.26 -7.66 -16.73
C PRO A 26 -19.52 -7.19 -15.47
N MET A 27 -19.67 -7.95 -14.38
CA MET A 27 -18.85 -7.76 -13.19
C MET A 27 -17.37 -7.88 -13.59
N PRO A 28 -16.47 -7.13 -12.93
CA PRO A 28 -15.04 -7.29 -13.16
C PRO A 28 -14.64 -8.76 -12.93
N SER A 29 -13.71 -9.23 -13.75
CA SER A 29 -13.03 -10.49 -13.53
C SER A 29 -12.30 -10.50 -12.19
N THR A 30 -11.95 -11.69 -11.70
CA THR A 30 -11.14 -11.86 -10.49
C THR A 30 -9.82 -11.10 -10.59
N ALA A 31 -9.14 -11.15 -11.75
CA ALA A 31 -7.91 -10.40 -11.99
C ALA A 31 -8.11 -8.88 -11.99
N GLU A 32 -9.16 -8.36 -12.64
CA GLU A 32 -9.48 -6.92 -12.59
C GLU A 32 -9.77 -6.46 -11.16
N THR A 33 -10.47 -7.28 -10.38
CA THR A 33 -10.77 -7.00 -8.98
C THR A 33 -9.51 -7.01 -8.11
N ALA A 34 -8.63 -7.99 -8.28
CA ALA A 34 -7.36 -8.06 -7.56
C ALA A 34 -6.45 -6.85 -7.89
N CYS A 35 -6.39 -6.45 -9.17
CA CYS A 35 -5.64 -5.26 -9.59
C CYS A 35 -6.25 -3.96 -9.05
N PHE A 36 -7.58 -3.89 -8.97
CA PHE A 36 -8.28 -2.76 -8.38
C PHE A 36 -7.98 -2.62 -6.88
N GLU A 37 -8.00 -3.73 -6.16
CA GLU A 37 -7.63 -3.80 -4.73
C GLU A 37 -6.16 -3.38 -4.50
N ALA A 38 -5.24 -3.75 -5.39
CA ALA A 38 -3.86 -3.26 -5.36
C ALA A 38 -3.79 -1.73 -5.52
N GLY A 39 -4.57 -1.15 -6.44
CA GLY A 39 -4.66 0.29 -6.62
C GLY A 39 -5.17 1.03 -5.39
N ILE A 40 -6.19 0.48 -4.71
CA ILE A 40 -6.72 1.03 -3.45
C ILE A 40 -5.63 1.07 -2.36
N LYS A 41 -4.86 -0.02 -2.23
CA LYS A 41 -3.80 -0.14 -1.21
C LYS A 41 -2.66 0.84 -1.45
N PHE A 42 -2.21 1.01 -2.69
CA PHE A 42 -1.22 2.04 -2.99
C PHE A 42 -1.73 3.45 -2.75
N GLY A 43 -2.96 3.75 -3.20
CA GLY A 43 -3.55 5.07 -3.02
C GLY A 43 -3.68 5.44 -1.54
N SER A 44 -4.11 4.49 -0.71
CA SER A 44 -4.21 4.67 0.73
C SER A 44 -2.83 4.75 1.41
N LEU A 45 -1.88 3.87 1.09
CA LEU A 45 -0.52 3.92 1.63
C LEU A 45 0.14 5.28 1.34
N TYR A 46 0.18 5.68 0.07
CA TYR A 46 0.93 6.88 -0.32
C TYR A 46 0.31 8.13 0.31
N HIS A 47 -1.01 8.31 0.19
CA HIS A 47 -1.65 9.53 0.67
C HIS A 47 -1.88 9.57 2.18
N GLN A 48 -1.87 8.42 2.88
CA GLN A 48 -1.96 8.40 4.35
C GLN A 48 -0.64 8.79 5.01
N PHE A 49 0.50 8.41 4.41
CA PHE A 49 1.81 8.55 5.04
C PHE A 49 2.70 9.63 4.44
N ALA A 50 2.45 10.09 3.21
CA ALA A 50 3.20 11.22 2.64
C ALA A 50 3.13 12.46 3.55
N GLY A 51 4.27 13.11 3.77
CA GLY A 51 4.41 14.24 4.69
C GLY A 51 4.70 13.85 6.14
N THR A 52 4.69 12.56 6.50
CA THR A 52 5.04 12.12 7.86
C THR A 52 6.51 12.46 8.16
N PRO A 53 6.84 13.10 9.28
CA PRO A 53 8.22 13.30 9.70
C PRO A 53 8.96 11.96 9.85
N VAL A 54 10.12 11.83 9.21
CA VAL A 54 10.96 10.63 9.25
C VAL A 54 12.44 10.99 9.37
N SER A 55 13.18 10.22 10.16
CA SER A 55 14.64 10.25 10.25
C SER A 55 15.18 8.82 10.21
N PRO A 56 16.50 8.61 10.00
CA PRO A 56 17.11 7.28 10.06
C PRO A 56 16.76 6.50 11.33
N SER A 57 16.59 7.19 12.45
CA SER A 57 16.24 6.53 13.73
C SER A 57 14.77 6.09 13.84
N SER A 58 13.86 6.69 13.05
CA SER A 58 12.43 6.36 13.07
C SER A 58 11.98 5.53 11.87
N ALA A 59 12.84 5.40 10.85
CA ALA A 59 12.58 4.72 9.58
C ALA A 59 11.95 3.34 9.77
N ASP A 60 12.62 2.44 10.49
CA ASP A 60 12.13 1.07 10.74
C ASP A 60 10.76 1.05 11.40
N SER A 61 10.56 1.89 12.43
CA SER A 61 9.27 1.92 13.15
C SER A 61 8.12 2.47 12.30
N LEU A 62 8.43 3.40 11.39
CA LEU A 62 7.45 3.95 10.45
C LEU A 62 7.11 2.94 9.36
N ALA A 63 8.12 2.25 8.80
CA ALA A 63 7.92 1.17 7.84
C ALA A 63 6.98 0.09 8.39
N THR A 64 7.28 -0.44 9.58
CA THR A 64 6.40 -1.44 10.24
C THR A 64 4.99 -0.91 10.46
N ALA A 65 4.84 0.35 10.87
CA ALA A 65 3.51 0.94 11.06
C ALA A 65 2.73 1.10 9.74
N MET A 66 3.43 1.35 8.63
CA MET A 66 2.85 1.40 7.29
C MET A 66 2.40 0.01 6.84
N GLU A 67 3.25 -1.01 6.99
CA GLU A 67 2.94 -2.40 6.69
C GLU A 67 1.69 -2.86 7.45
N ASP A 68 1.71 -2.77 8.78
CA ASP A 68 0.59 -3.16 9.65
C ASP A 68 -0.73 -2.45 9.28
N ALA A 69 -0.66 -1.18 8.90
CA ALA A 69 -1.83 -0.39 8.54
C ALA A 69 -2.45 -0.83 7.22
N ILE A 70 -1.63 -1.17 6.22
CA ILE A 70 -2.10 -1.55 4.89
C ILE A 70 -2.51 -3.03 4.84
N GLU A 71 -1.82 -3.91 5.55
CA GLU A 71 -2.20 -5.32 5.68
C GLU A 71 -3.57 -5.51 6.34
N ASN A 72 -4.01 -4.55 7.16
CA ASN A 72 -5.35 -4.54 7.73
C ASN A 72 -6.48 -4.29 6.69
N GLN A 73 -6.15 -3.95 5.44
CA GLN A 73 -7.14 -3.82 4.36
C GLN A 73 -7.52 -5.19 3.79
N PRO A 74 -8.74 -5.36 3.23
CA PRO A 74 -9.17 -6.63 2.61
C PRO A 74 -8.19 -7.10 1.54
N HIS A 75 -8.06 -8.43 1.40
CA HIS A 75 -7.33 -9.06 0.29
C HIS A 75 -5.81 -8.75 0.26
N CYS A 76 -5.25 -8.20 1.34
CA CYS A 76 -3.82 -7.99 1.48
C CYS A 76 -3.17 -9.23 2.08
N GLU A 77 -2.31 -9.92 1.33
CA GLU A 77 -1.55 -11.07 1.83
C GLU A 77 -0.29 -10.60 2.58
N SER A 78 0.43 -9.61 2.02
CA SER A 78 1.59 -8.99 2.68
C SER A 78 1.91 -7.61 2.10
N VAL A 79 2.53 -6.75 2.91
CA VAL A 79 3.15 -5.48 2.48
C VAL A 79 4.58 -5.44 3.03
N GLU A 80 5.52 -5.01 2.20
CA GLU A 80 6.90 -4.71 2.59
C GLU A 80 7.19 -3.26 2.24
N VAL A 81 7.63 -2.47 3.22
CA VAL A 81 8.01 -1.06 3.03
C VAL A 81 9.48 -0.91 3.39
N ASP A 82 10.30 -0.62 2.39
CA ASP A 82 11.71 -0.27 2.60
C ASP A 82 11.85 1.25 2.63
N VAL A 83 12.30 1.80 3.77
CA VAL A 83 12.68 3.21 3.85
C VAL A 83 14.15 3.32 3.46
N LEU A 84 14.43 4.08 2.41
CA LEU A 84 15.77 4.27 1.87
C LEU A 84 16.62 5.16 2.80
N VAL A 85 17.14 4.55 3.88
CA VAL A 85 17.83 5.24 4.98
C VAL A 85 19.06 6.02 4.50
N ASP A 86 19.81 5.49 3.54
CA ASP A 86 21.00 6.15 2.99
C ASP A 86 20.64 7.43 2.22
N ASP A 87 19.57 7.39 1.43
CA ASP A 87 19.06 8.55 0.69
C ASP A 87 18.48 9.59 1.64
N LEU A 88 17.77 9.14 2.68
CA LEU A 88 17.27 9.99 3.75
C LEU A 88 18.41 10.66 4.53
N ALA A 89 19.44 9.91 4.91
CA ALA A 89 20.61 10.45 5.61
C ALA A 89 21.37 11.47 4.75
N SER A 90 21.48 11.21 3.45
CA SER A 90 22.12 12.12 2.49
C SER A 90 21.37 13.45 2.37
N GLU A 91 20.04 13.44 2.30
CA GLU A 91 19.22 14.66 2.31
C GLU A 91 19.41 15.46 3.61
N LEU A 92 19.42 14.77 4.75
CA LEU A 92 19.53 15.43 6.05
C LEU A 92 20.90 16.06 6.29
N ALA A 93 21.96 15.55 5.65
CA ALA A 93 23.30 16.13 5.75
C ALA A 93 23.37 17.56 5.20
N GLU A 94 22.48 17.92 4.27
CA GLU A 94 22.36 19.26 3.69
C GLU A 94 21.29 20.12 4.39
N SER A 95 20.53 19.52 5.31
CA SER A 95 19.43 20.14 6.03
C SER A 95 19.86 20.73 7.38
N THR A 96 19.13 21.75 7.84
CA THR A 96 19.24 22.25 9.22
C THR A 96 18.33 21.50 10.20
N ALA A 97 17.46 20.62 9.71
CA ALA A 97 16.54 19.82 10.51
C ALA A 97 17.02 18.37 10.60
N ASP A 98 16.74 17.71 11.73
CA ASP A 98 17.13 16.31 11.99
C ASP A 98 16.14 15.28 11.40
N TYR A 99 15.17 15.74 10.61
CA TYR A 99 14.16 14.91 9.96
C TYR A 99 13.73 15.50 8.61
N ALA A 100 13.19 14.65 7.75
CA ALA A 100 12.57 15.03 6.49
C ALA A 100 11.09 14.66 6.51
N GLU A 101 10.33 15.18 5.56
CA GLU A 101 8.99 14.69 5.27
C GLU A 101 9.08 13.45 4.38
N LEU A 102 8.35 12.39 4.73
CA LEU A 102 8.29 11.18 3.92
C LEU A 102 7.68 11.51 2.55
N THR A 103 8.42 11.19 1.50
CA THR A 103 7.97 11.28 0.11
C THR A 103 8.29 9.97 -0.60
N GLY A 104 7.73 9.76 -1.80
CA GLY A 104 8.05 8.58 -2.61
C GLY A 104 9.53 8.38 -2.92
N ARG A 105 10.36 9.44 -2.80
CA ARG A 105 11.81 9.35 -2.98
C ARG A 105 12.50 8.52 -1.90
N PHE A 106 11.88 8.37 -0.74
CA PHE A 106 12.48 7.70 0.42
C PHE A 106 11.92 6.32 0.69
N ILE A 107 11.02 5.80 -0.16
CA ILE A 107 10.39 4.51 0.08
C ILE A 107 10.30 3.67 -1.19
N GLU A 108 10.61 2.39 -1.04
CA GLU A 108 10.18 1.33 -1.95
C GLU A 108 9.10 0.50 -1.26
N VAL A 109 8.11 0.05 -2.02
CA VAL A 109 7.00 -0.73 -1.46
C VAL A 109 6.68 -1.90 -2.38
N GLU A 110 6.59 -3.10 -1.82
CA GLU A 110 6.07 -4.28 -2.48
C GLU A 110 4.81 -4.77 -1.77
N MET A 111 3.81 -5.21 -2.53
CA MET A 111 2.59 -5.80 -1.96
C MET A 111 2.21 -7.07 -2.68
N LEU A 112 1.62 -7.99 -1.94
CA LEU A 112 0.94 -9.16 -2.46
C LEU A 112 -0.54 -9.07 -2.14
N VAL A 113 -1.37 -9.04 -3.18
CA VAL A 113 -2.83 -9.05 -3.08
C VAL A 113 -3.35 -10.39 -3.54
N GLU A 114 -4.28 -10.98 -2.80
CA GLU A 114 -4.94 -12.25 -3.15
C GLU A 114 -6.45 -12.06 -3.14
N TYR A 115 -7.08 -12.37 -4.27
CA TYR A 115 -8.53 -12.34 -4.41
C TYR A 115 -9.01 -13.55 -5.22
N GLU A 116 -9.79 -14.42 -4.56
CA GLU A 116 -10.42 -15.62 -5.14
C GLU A 116 -9.47 -16.51 -5.98
N GLY A 117 -8.24 -16.69 -5.53
CA GLY A 117 -7.21 -17.50 -6.18
C GLY A 117 -6.25 -16.71 -7.07
N THR A 118 -6.63 -15.51 -7.53
CA THR A 118 -5.72 -14.65 -8.29
C THR A 118 -4.80 -13.88 -7.34
N ARG A 119 -3.48 -14.00 -7.57
CA ARG A 119 -2.44 -13.24 -6.87
C ARG A 119 -1.88 -12.12 -7.74
N VAL A 120 -1.76 -10.94 -7.16
CA VAL A 120 -1.18 -9.76 -7.80
C VAL A 120 0.02 -9.30 -6.99
N ARG A 121 1.20 -9.30 -7.62
CA ARG A 121 2.41 -8.71 -7.06
C ARG A 121 2.57 -7.29 -7.57
N THR A 122 2.98 -6.39 -6.69
CA THR A 122 3.14 -4.99 -7.04
C THR A 122 4.47 -4.42 -6.55
N ARG A 123 4.84 -3.28 -7.13
CA ARG A 123 6.01 -2.51 -6.69
C ARG A 123 5.75 -1.02 -6.84
N MET A 124 6.26 -0.24 -5.89
CA MET A 124 6.44 1.20 -5.99
C MET A 124 7.91 1.53 -5.75
N GLU A 125 8.52 2.24 -6.69
CA GLU A 125 9.90 2.69 -6.63
C GLU A 125 10.05 3.97 -7.47
N MET A 126 11.15 4.70 -7.31
CA MET A 126 11.42 5.84 -8.18
C MET A 126 11.74 5.37 -9.61
N GLU A 127 10.98 5.87 -10.57
CA GLU A 127 11.31 5.82 -12.00
C GLU A 127 11.53 7.26 -12.46
N ASP A 128 12.78 7.59 -12.77
CA ASP A 128 13.25 8.96 -13.00
C ASP A 128 12.90 9.90 -11.82
N ASP A 129 11.97 10.83 -12.01
CA ASP A 129 11.54 11.81 -11.01
C ASP A 129 10.15 11.51 -10.41
N TYR A 130 9.63 10.30 -10.65
CA TYR A 130 8.28 9.90 -10.24
C TYR A 130 8.26 8.59 -9.44
N PRO A 131 7.58 8.52 -8.27
CA PRO A 131 7.38 7.26 -7.55
C PRO A 131 6.33 6.40 -8.27
N MET A 132 6.79 5.54 -9.17
CA MET A 132 5.94 4.76 -10.06
C MET A 132 5.37 3.54 -9.35
N MET A 133 4.05 3.46 -9.28
CA MET A 133 3.32 2.27 -8.81
C MET A 133 2.99 1.38 -10.01
N ARG A 134 3.31 0.09 -9.91
CA ARG A 134 3.08 -0.87 -11.01
C ARG A 134 2.70 -2.25 -10.52
N LEU A 135 1.99 -2.97 -11.39
CA LEU A 135 1.81 -4.41 -11.28
C LEU A 135 3.08 -5.10 -11.78
N VAL A 136 3.58 -6.07 -11.03
CA VAL A 136 4.75 -6.89 -11.37
C VAL A 136 4.30 -8.19 -12.04
N SER A 137 3.31 -8.88 -11.46
CA SER A 137 2.67 -10.05 -12.04
C SER A 137 1.22 -10.19 -11.61
N VAL A 138 0.44 -10.91 -12.42
CA VAL A 138 -0.93 -11.36 -12.14
C VAL A 138 -0.98 -12.84 -12.46
N GLU A 139 -1.26 -13.66 -11.46
CA GLU A 139 -1.18 -15.12 -11.52
C GLU A 139 -2.47 -15.76 -11.00
N ASP A 140 -3.00 -16.78 -11.69
CA ASP A 140 -4.21 -17.55 -11.32
C ASP A 140 -3.87 -18.93 -10.72
#